data_AF-A0A7V3SMB8-F1
#
_entry.id   AF-A0A7V3SMB8-F1
#
_cell.length_a   1.000
_cell.length_b   1.000
_cell.length_c   1.000
_cell.angle_alpha   90.00
_cell.angle_beta   90.00
_cell.angle_gamma   90.00
#
_symmetry.space_group_name_H-M   'P 1'
#
loop_
_entity.id
_entity.type
_entity.pdbx_description
1 polymer ?
#
loop_
_entity_poly.entity_id
_entity_poly.type
_entity_poly.pdbx_seq_one_letter_code
_entity_poly.pdbx_strand_id
1 'polypeptide(L)'
;MKGAESVDVQVLHRVVLEAVRRACRWTPPCNWDAGQWKEELQSVAYLAALEAQRDYDPARGVAEEQLVLSRTLSALLTYYRREWRFAQRCSLLVVAPENEGDCEHNLLEQEPDPEAERFVEDICRSDALQRAMRRLSAREREVLYLYFWEQLTDRQIAERIGIAPASVSVYKDRGLGKIRSVLDLIRPPTPS
;
A
#
# COMPACT_ATOMS: atom_id res chain seq x y z
N MET A 1 -22.58 0.82 39.97
CA MET A 1 -23.48 0.86 38.80
C MET A 1 -23.41 2.26 38.20
N LYS A 2 -22.38 2.55 37.38
CA LYS A 2 -22.37 3.77 36.57
C LYS A 2 -23.17 3.47 35.29
N GLY A 3 -24.16 4.30 35.00
CA GLY A 3 -25.03 4.15 33.85
C GLY A 3 -24.22 4.13 32.56
N ALA A 4 -24.70 3.34 31.60
CA ALA A 4 -24.20 3.36 30.23
C ALA A 4 -24.29 4.79 29.70
N GLU A 5 -23.16 5.50 29.66
CA GLU A 5 -23.02 6.68 28.81
C GLU A 5 -23.41 6.22 27.40
N SER A 6 -24.50 6.78 26.87
CA SER A 6 -24.94 6.45 25.53
C SER A 6 -23.81 6.80 24.57
N VAL A 7 -23.31 5.81 23.84
CA VAL A 7 -22.41 6.01 22.71
C VAL A 7 -22.89 7.20 21.89
N ASP A 8 -22.11 8.28 21.85
CA ASP A 8 -22.42 9.42 20.99
C ASP A 8 -22.15 9.00 19.54
N VAL A 9 -23.20 8.46 18.92
CA VAL A 9 -23.18 7.94 17.54
C VAL A 9 -22.74 9.04 16.56
N GLN A 10 -23.05 10.31 16.83
CA GLN A 10 -22.68 11.40 15.92
C GLN A 10 -21.19 11.70 15.96
N VAL A 11 -20.60 11.72 17.15
CA VAL A 11 -19.16 11.90 17.34
C VAL A 11 -18.40 10.71 16.74
N LEU A 12 -18.84 9.48 17.03
CA LEU A 12 -18.24 8.27 16.47
C LEU A 12 -18.31 8.25 14.93
N HIS A 13 -19.47 8.56 14.36
CA HIS A 13 -19.65 8.64 12.91
C HIS A 13 -18.70 9.66 12.27
N ARG A 14 -18.54 10.84 12.89
CA ARG A 14 -17.61 11.87 12.40
C ARG A 14 -16.16 11.40 12.40
N VAL A 15 -15.71 10.78 13.49
CA VAL A 15 -14.35 10.26 13.64
C VAL A 15 -14.07 9.16 12.62
N VAL A 16 -15.02 8.22 12.43
CA VAL A 16 -14.94 7.16 11.43
C VAL A 16 -14.85 7.74 10.02
N LEU A 17 -15.71 8.67 9.64
CA LEU A 17 -15.69 9.28 8.31
C LEU A 17 -14.37 10.00 8.03
N GLU A 18 -13.80 10.68 9.02
CA GLU A 18 -12.48 11.32 8.88
C GLU A 18 -11.37 10.29 8.73
N ALA A 19 -11.36 9.23 9.54
CA ALA A 19 -10.36 8.16 9.44
C ALA A 19 -10.42 7.45 8.08
N VAL A 20 -11.63 7.11 7.61
CA VAL A 20 -11.86 6.49 6.30
C VAL A 20 -11.45 7.44 5.19
N ARG A 21 -11.79 8.73 5.26
CA ARG A 21 -11.36 9.72 4.26
C ARG A 21 -9.83 9.78 4.12
N ARG A 22 -9.10 9.69 5.23
CA ARG A 22 -7.63 9.60 5.22
C ARG A 22 -7.16 8.29 4.59
N ALA A 23 -7.77 7.17 4.96
CA ALA A 23 -7.42 5.83 4.46
C ALA A 23 -7.74 5.64 2.97
N CYS A 24 -8.79 6.28 2.43
CA CYS A 24 -9.12 6.26 1.01
C CYS A 24 -8.07 6.96 0.14
N ARG A 25 -7.11 7.70 0.72
CA ARG A 25 -5.96 8.24 -0.01
C ARG A 25 -4.89 7.17 -0.27
N TRP A 26 -4.94 6.05 0.46
CA TRP A 26 -4.07 4.91 0.22
C TRP A 26 -4.52 4.17 -1.04
N THR A 27 -3.56 3.70 -1.83
CA THR A 27 -3.88 2.94 -3.03
C THR A 27 -4.44 1.57 -2.64
N PRO A 28 -5.64 1.18 -3.13
CA PRO A 28 -6.19 -0.15 -2.86
C PRO A 28 -5.23 -1.25 -3.33
N PRO A 29 -5.19 -2.41 -2.65
CA PRO A 29 -4.48 -3.58 -3.16
C PRO A 29 -5.09 -4.06 -4.50
N CYS A 30 -4.31 -4.76 -5.32
CA CYS A 30 -4.67 -5.06 -6.70
C CYS A 30 -5.89 -5.99 -6.88
N ASN A 31 -6.28 -6.72 -5.83
CA ASN A 31 -7.46 -7.59 -5.81
C ASN A 31 -8.76 -6.86 -5.43
N TRP A 32 -8.70 -5.55 -5.15
CA TRP A 32 -9.84 -4.77 -4.69
C TRP A 32 -10.27 -3.72 -5.71
N ASP A 33 -11.59 -3.65 -5.98
CA ASP A 33 -12.19 -2.48 -6.62
C ASP A 33 -12.22 -1.29 -5.66
N ALA A 34 -12.13 -0.06 -6.19
CA ALA A 34 -12.07 1.15 -5.39
C ALA A 34 -13.35 1.40 -4.56
N GLY A 35 -14.53 1.00 -5.05
CA GLY A 35 -15.79 1.07 -4.32
C GLY A 35 -15.83 0.06 -3.18
N GLN A 36 -15.53 -1.20 -3.48
CA GLN A 36 -15.48 -2.29 -2.50
C GLN A 36 -14.43 -2.03 -1.42
N TRP A 37 -13.26 -1.53 -1.80
CA TRP A 37 -12.20 -1.16 -0.86
C TRP A 37 -12.64 -0.10 0.15
N LYS A 38 -13.41 0.90 -0.31
CA LYS A 38 -13.94 1.94 0.58
C LYS A 38 -14.96 1.37 1.55
N GLU A 39 -15.85 0.48 1.09
CA GLU A 39 -16.86 -0.17 1.94
C GLU A 39 -16.19 -1.01 3.04
N GLU A 40 -15.15 -1.76 2.71
CA GLU A 40 -14.39 -2.52 3.71
C GLU A 40 -13.65 -1.64 4.72
N LEU A 41 -13.01 -0.57 4.25
CA LEU A 41 -12.40 0.42 5.14
C LEU A 41 -13.43 1.04 6.09
N GLN A 42 -14.66 1.26 5.63
CA GLN A 42 -15.74 1.73 6.51
C GLN A 42 -16.09 0.69 7.57
N SER A 43 -16.29 -0.58 7.18
CA SER A 43 -16.60 -1.68 8.10
C SER A 43 -15.55 -1.83 9.19
N VAL A 44 -14.26 -1.90 8.81
CA VAL A 44 -13.13 -2.00 9.74
C VAL A 44 -13.07 -0.77 10.66
N ALA A 45 -13.29 0.42 10.11
CA ALA A 45 -13.23 1.65 10.88
C ALA A 45 -14.33 1.72 11.95
N TYR A 46 -15.58 1.35 11.60
CA TYR A 46 -16.69 1.32 12.53
C TYR A 46 -16.47 0.30 13.65
N LEU A 47 -16.03 -0.91 13.33
CA LEU A 47 -15.76 -1.94 14.33
C LEU A 47 -14.73 -1.45 15.34
N ALA A 48 -13.57 -0.98 14.86
CA ALA A 48 -12.50 -0.49 15.71
C ALA A 48 -12.91 0.74 16.53
N ALA A 49 -13.75 1.63 15.98
CA ALA A 49 -14.24 2.80 16.71
C ALA A 49 -15.19 2.40 17.85
N LEU A 50 -16.12 1.48 17.60
CA LEU A 50 -17.06 0.98 18.62
C LEU A 50 -16.33 0.24 19.74
N GLU A 51 -15.34 -0.60 19.40
CA GLU A 51 -14.47 -1.25 20.37
C GLU A 51 -13.68 -0.22 21.19
N ALA A 52 -13.10 0.77 20.52
CA ALA A 52 -12.33 1.82 21.19
C ALA A 52 -13.17 2.65 22.16
N GLN A 53 -14.42 2.95 21.80
CA GLN A 53 -15.35 3.69 22.66
C GLN A 53 -15.82 2.84 23.84
N ARG A 54 -16.13 1.56 23.62
CA ARG A 54 -16.50 0.64 24.70
C ARG A 54 -15.36 0.50 25.72
N ASP A 55 -14.12 0.45 25.23
CA ASP A 55 -12.92 0.27 26.05
C ASP A 55 -12.34 1.62 26.53
N TYR A 56 -13.05 2.74 26.35
CA TYR A 56 -12.62 4.06 26.80
C TYR A 56 -12.71 4.16 28.32
N ASP A 57 -11.66 4.68 28.93
CA ASP A 57 -11.59 4.96 30.36
C ASP A 57 -11.20 6.43 30.58
N PRO A 58 -12.11 7.29 31.08
CA PRO A 58 -11.83 8.70 31.31
C PRO A 58 -10.73 8.95 32.35
N ALA A 59 -10.42 7.96 33.21
CA ALA A 59 -9.34 8.08 34.19
C ALA A 59 -7.94 8.18 33.55
N ARG A 60 -7.79 7.79 32.28
CA ARG A 60 -6.51 7.88 31.54
C ARG A 60 -6.15 9.28 31.06
N GLY A 61 -7.07 10.26 31.15
CA GLY A 61 -6.81 11.66 30.81
C GLY A 61 -6.59 11.98 29.33
N VAL A 62 -6.87 11.03 28.43
CA VAL A 62 -6.84 11.25 26.97
C VAL A 62 -8.26 11.56 26.51
N ALA A 63 -8.43 12.53 25.60
CA ALA A 63 -9.72 12.81 25.00
C ALA A 63 -10.27 11.59 24.24
N GLU A 64 -11.53 11.23 24.48
CA GLU A 64 -12.20 10.07 23.86
C GLU A 64 -12.04 10.06 22.33
N GLU A 65 -12.34 11.19 21.68
CA GLU A 65 -12.23 11.33 20.22
C GLU A 65 -10.83 11.01 19.70
N GLN A 66 -9.79 11.43 20.43
CA GLN A 66 -8.40 11.19 20.05
C GLN A 66 -8.03 9.72 20.20
N LEU A 67 -8.49 9.05 21.26
CA LEU A 67 -8.28 7.62 21.45
C LEU A 67 -8.98 6.81 20.36
N VAL A 68 -10.25 7.10 20.10
CA VAL A 68 -11.08 6.45 19.07
C VAL A 68 -10.42 6.62 17.71
N LEU A 69 -10.08 7.85 17.32
CA LEU A 69 -9.39 8.13 16.05
C LEU A 69 -8.07 7.36 15.93
N SER A 70 -7.24 7.35 16.99
CA SER A 70 -5.95 6.67 17.00
C SER A 70 -6.11 5.16 16.83
N ARG A 71 -7.06 4.54 17.52
CA ARG A 71 -7.34 3.09 17.40
C ARG A 71 -7.92 2.75 16.04
N THR A 72 -8.87 3.53 15.55
CA THR A 72 -9.45 3.35 14.21
C THR A 72 -8.39 3.42 13.12
N LEU A 73 -7.52 4.44 13.13
CA LEU A 73 -6.42 4.55 12.16
C LEU A 73 -5.43 3.39 12.26
N SER A 74 -5.12 2.92 13.48
CA SER A 74 -4.24 1.77 13.71
C SER A 74 -4.84 0.47 13.16
N ALA A 75 -6.14 0.26 13.36
CA ALA A 75 -6.87 -0.88 12.82
C ALA A 75 -6.92 -0.85 11.28
N LEU A 76 -7.21 0.31 10.68
CA LEU A 76 -7.21 0.48 9.23
C LEU A 76 -5.83 0.23 8.61
N LEU A 77 -4.77 0.72 9.25
CA LEU A 77 -3.40 0.47 8.81
C LEU A 77 -3.01 -1.02 8.92
N THR A 78 -3.44 -1.68 10.00
CA THR A 78 -3.22 -3.11 10.20
C THR A 78 -3.95 -3.93 9.14
N TYR A 79 -5.21 -3.61 8.87
CA TYR A 79 -6.00 -4.24 7.83
C TYR A 79 -5.40 -4.00 6.44
N TYR A 80 -5.02 -2.75 6.11
CA TYR A 80 -4.35 -2.42 4.87
C TYR A 80 -3.09 -3.27 4.63
N ARG A 81 -2.24 -3.39 5.65
CA ARG A 81 -1.03 -4.24 5.58
C ARG A 81 -1.39 -5.71 5.41
N ARG A 82 -2.43 -6.21 6.09
CA ARG A 82 -2.92 -7.59 5.94
C ARG A 82 -3.42 -7.86 4.51
N GLU A 83 -4.22 -6.96 3.95
CA GLU A 83 -4.77 -7.12 2.60
C GLU A 83 -3.69 -7.02 1.53
N TRP A 84 -2.68 -6.15 1.71
CA TRP A 84 -1.51 -6.15 0.83
C TRP A 84 -0.70 -7.44 0.91
N ARG A 85 -0.53 -8.03 2.10
CA ARG A 85 0.07 -9.37 2.26
C ARG A 85 -0.77 -10.46 1.59
N PHE A 86 -2.09 -10.37 1.69
CA PHE A 86 -3.01 -11.32 1.07
C PHE A 86 -2.99 -11.22 -0.46
N ALA A 87 -3.08 -10.00 -1.00
CA ALA A 87 -2.95 -9.74 -2.44
C ALA A 87 -1.61 -10.27 -2.98
N GLN A 88 -0.52 -10.15 -2.20
CA GLN A 88 0.79 -10.71 -2.52
C GLN A 88 0.79 -12.26 -2.48
N ARG A 89 0.12 -12.89 -1.51
CA ARG A 89 -0.05 -14.36 -1.45
C ARG A 89 -0.94 -14.89 -2.59
N CYS A 90 -1.99 -14.16 -2.97
CA CYS A 90 -2.89 -14.54 -4.06
C CYS A 90 -2.28 -14.30 -5.45
N SER A 91 -1.31 -13.38 -5.59
CA SER A 91 -0.49 -13.30 -6.80
C SER A 91 0.42 -14.52 -7.01
N LEU A 92 0.59 -15.36 -5.98
CA LEU A 92 1.37 -16.61 -5.99
C LEU A 92 0.49 -17.87 -5.98
N LEU A 93 -0.85 -17.76 -6.07
CA LEU A 93 -1.75 -18.91 -6.19
C LEU A 93 -1.76 -19.49 -7.62
N VAL A 94 -0.56 -19.79 -8.14
CA VAL A 94 -0.33 -20.88 -9.08
C VAL A 94 0.44 -21.93 -8.31
N VAL A 95 -0.26 -23.01 -7.94
CA VAL A 95 0.17 -24.23 -7.23
C VAL A 95 0.22 -24.15 -5.70
N ALA A 96 -0.84 -24.65 -5.04
CA ALA A 96 -0.71 -25.34 -3.76
C ALA A 96 -1.06 -26.81 -4.01
N PRO A 97 -0.18 -27.79 -3.68
CA PRO A 97 -0.53 -29.19 -3.77
C PRO A 97 -1.50 -29.55 -2.64
N GLU A 98 -2.47 -30.36 -3.00
CA GLU A 98 -3.55 -30.87 -2.16
C GLU A 98 -2.95 -31.81 -1.11
N ASN A 99 -2.89 -31.37 0.15
CA ASN A 99 -2.73 -32.29 1.28
C ASN A 99 -3.68 -31.83 2.38
N GLU A 100 -4.78 -32.57 2.49
CA GLU A 100 -5.73 -32.51 3.59
C GLU A 100 -5.10 -33.14 4.83
N GLY A 101 -4.80 -32.32 5.84
CA GLY A 101 -4.33 -32.82 7.13
C GLY A 101 -3.71 -31.71 7.97
N ASP A 102 -4.41 -31.33 9.04
CA ASP A 102 -4.03 -30.36 10.07
C ASP A 102 -3.97 -28.88 9.66
N CYS A 103 -5.16 -28.29 9.50
CA CYS A 103 -5.36 -26.85 9.40
C CYS A 103 -5.92 -26.25 10.70
N GLU A 104 -5.24 -26.47 11.83
CA GLU A 104 -5.35 -25.60 13.01
C GLU A 104 -3.95 -25.10 13.35
N HIS A 105 -3.34 -24.34 12.45
CA HIS A 105 -2.12 -23.60 12.75
C HIS A 105 -2.40 -22.10 12.59
N ASN A 106 -2.25 -21.40 13.71
CA ASN A 106 -2.65 -20.02 13.93
C ASN A 106 -1.82 -19.08 13.02
N LEU A 107 -2.36 -18.78 11.83
CA LEU A 107 -1.72 -17.94 10.80
C LEU A 107 -1.43 -16.49 11.27
N LEU A 108 -1.92 -16.12 12.46
CA LEU A 108 -1.85 -14.79 13.05
C LEU A 108 -0.70 -14.62 14.08
N GLU A 109 -0.09 -15.72 14.54
CA GLU A 109 0.95 -15.70 15.59
C GLU A 109 2.37 -15.95 15.08
N GLN A 110 2.55 -16.14 13.77
CA GLN A 110 3.89 -16.32 13.20
C GLN A 110 4.61 -14.97 13.09
N GLU A 111 5.70 -14.83 13.85
CA GLU A 111 6.70 -13.78 13.64
C GLU A 111 7.18 -13.85 12.18
N PRO A 112 7.28 -12.70 11.49
CA PRO A 112 7.56 -12.67 10.06
C PRO A 112 8.96 -13.22 9.76
N ASP A 113 9.04 -14.11 8.78
CA ASP A 113 10.31 -14.60 8.24
C ASP A 113 11.07 -13.43 7.56
N PRO A 114 12.30 -13.12 7.98
CA PRO A 114 13.12 -12.07 7.38
C PRO A 114 13.39 -12.27 5.88
N GLU A 115 13.38 -13.51 5.39
CA GLU A 115 13.57 -13.82 3.98
C GLU A 115 12.30 -13.53 3.18
N ALA A 116 11.13 -13.86 3.74
CA ALA A 116 9.84 -13.44 3.24
C ALA A 116 9.66 -11.91 3.24
N GLU A 117 10.17 -11.19 4.25
CA GLU A 117 10.13 -9.72 4.28
C GLU A 117 10.93 -9.09 3.13
N ARG A 118 12.13 -9.60 2.83
CA ARG A 118 12.93 -9.14 1.68
C ARG A 118 12.24 -9.42 0.35
N PHE A 119 11.65 -10.60 0.21
CA PHE A 119 10.91 -10.98 -0.98
C PHE A 119 9.65 -10.10 -1.18
N VAL A 120 8.95 -9.77 -0.09
CA VAL A 120 7.83 -8.82 -0.08
C VAL A 120 8.30 -7.40 -0.43
N GLU A 121 9.45 -6.97 0.07
CA GLU A 121 10.06 -5.70 -0.30
C GLU A 121 10.37 -5.64 -1.81
N ASP A 122 10.90 -6.72 -2.38
CA ASP A 122 11.18 -6.83 -3.80
C ASP A 122 9.91 -6.82 -4.68
N ILE A 123 8.81 -7.46 -4.23
CA ILE A 123 7.51 -7.40 -4.92
C ILE A 123 6.89 -6.00 -4.82
N CYS A 124 6.92 -5.36 -3.65
CA CYS A 124 6.47 -3.97 -3.48
C CYS A 124 7.28 -3.02 -4.35
N ARG A 125 8.60 -3.24 -4.46
CA ARG A 125 9.50 -2.52 -5.36
C ARG A 125 9.12 -2.77 -6.82
N SER A 126 8.68 -3.98 -7.16
CA SER A 126 8.14 -4.32 -8.48
C SER A 126 6.83 -3.60 -8.79
N ASP A 127 5.84 -3.53 -7.89
CA ASP A 127 4.61 -2.74 -8.12
C ASP A 127 4.90 -1.24 -8.18
N ALA A 128 5.78 -0.74 -7.31
CA ALA A 128 6.27 0.63 -7.36
C ALA A 128 6.92 0.96 -8.71
N LEU A 129 7.74 0.04 -9.21
CA LEU A 129 8.35 0.12 -10.53
C LEU A 129 7.30 0.04 -11.63
N GLN A 130 6.31 -0.84 -11.54
CA GLN A 130 5.23 -0.90 -12.53
C GLN A 130 4.41 0.39 -12.56
N ARG A 131 4.09 0.99 -11.41
CA ARG A 131 3.45 2.32 -11.31
C ARG A 131 4.31 3.41 -11.92
N ALA A 132 5.62 3.39 -11.65
CA ALA A 132 6.56 4.29 -12.28
C ALA A 132 6.55 4.13 -13.80
N MET A 133 6.64 2.90 -14.30
CA MET A 133 6.61 2.56 -15.73
C MET A 133 5.30 2.97 -16.42
N ARG A 134 4.17 2.96 -15.70
CA ARG A 134 2.88 3.50 -16.18
C ARG A 134 2.90 5.02 -16.39
N ARG A 135 3.72 5.78 -15.65
CA ARG A 135 3.86 7.24 -15.79
C ARG A 135 4.78 7.66 -16.93
N LEU A 136 5.55 6.73 -17.47
CA LEU A 136 6.40 6.98 -18.63
C LEU A 136 5.54 7.04 -19.88
N SER A 137 5.83 8.02 -20.72
CA SER A 137 5.35 8.04 -22.11
C SER A 137 5.92 6.83 -22.86
N ALA A 138 5.25 6.43 -23.94
CA ALA A 138 5.72 5.35 -24.81
C ALA A 138 7.18 5.58 -25.25
N ARG A 139 7.54 6.84 -25.54
CA ARG A 139 8.88 7.20 -26.01
C ARG A 139 9.96 7.12 -24.95
N GLU A 140 9.66 7.56 -23.72
CA GLU A 140 10.58 7.40 -22.59
C GLU A 140 10.81 5.92 -22.27
N ARG A 141 9.74 5.11 -22.30
CA ARG A 141 9.83 3.66 -22.04
C ARG A 141 10.64 2.94 -23.10
N GLU A 142 10.41 3.24 -24.37
CA GLU A 142 11.14 2.67 -25.51
C GLU A 142 12.62 3.01 -25.46
N VAL A 143 12.97 4.28 -25.18
CA VAL A 143 14.37 4.71 -25.02
C VAL A 143 15.05 3.99 -23.86
N LEU A 144 14.40 3.87 -22.71
CA LEU A 144 14.97 3.16 -21.57
C LEU A 144 15.12 1.66 -21.83
N TYR A 145 14.17 1.02 -22.53
CA TYR A 145 14.27 -0.38 -22.93
C TYR A 145 15.50 -0.60 -23.83
N LEU A 146 15.65 0.21 -24.88
CA LEU A 146 16.78 0.09 -25.79
C LEU A 146 18.13 0.36 -25.11
N TYR A 147 18.15 1.25 -24.11
CA TYR A 147 19.37 1.57 -23.37
C TYR A 147 19.75 0.49 -22.35
N PHE A 148 18.82 0.10 -21.48
CA PHE A 148 19.13 -0.80 -20.36
C PHE A 148 19.05 -2.28 -20.74
N TRP A 149 18.13 -2.65 -21.64
CA TRP A 149 17.92 -4.06 -22.01
C TRP A 149 18.74 -4.45 -23.23
N GLU A 150 18.68 -3.65 -24.29
CA GLU A 150 19.40 -3.92 -25.55
C GLU A 150 20.83 -3.35 -25.54
N GLN A 151 21.23 -2.64 -24.49
CA GLN A 151 22.56 -2.03 -24.30
C GLN A 151 23.03 -1.17 -25.48
N LEU A 152 22.11 -0.48 -26.15
CA LEU A 152 22.43 0.40 -27.27
C LEU A 152 22.98 1.75 -26.77
N THR A 153 23.95 2.30 -27.50
CA THR A 153 24.43 3.67 -27.26
C THR A 153 23.39 4.71 -27.67
N ASP A 154 23.45 5.90 -27.10
CA ASP A 154 22.50 6.98 -27.41
C ASP A 154 22.43 7.30 -28.92
N ARG A 155 23.54 7.15 -29.65
CA ARG A 155 23.59 7.32 -31.11
C ARG A 155 22.85 6.20 -31.86
N GLN A 156 23.06 4.95 -31.46
CA GLN A 156 22.37 3.79 -32.05
C GLN A 156 20.87 3.82 -31.74
N ILE A 157 20.48 4.26 -30.54
CA ILE A 157 19.07 4.45 -30.17
C ILE A 157 18.45 5.51 -31.07
N ALA A 158 19.11 6.67 -31.21
CA ALA A 158 18.66 7.77 -32.05
C ALA A 158 18.44 7.34 -33.51
N GLU A 159 19.39 6.59 -34.08
CA GLU A 159 19.29 6.00 -35.42
C GLU A 159 18.13 5.00 -35.52
N ARG A 160 17.98 4.11 -34.53
CA ARG A 160 16.95 3.05 -34.53
C ARG A 160 15.54 3.59 -34.48
N ILE A 161 15.30 4.68 -33.74
CA ILE A 161 13.96 5.23 -33.56
C ILE A 161 13.72 6.55 -34.33
N GLY A 162 14.72 7.05 -35.06
CA GLY A 162 14.59 8.21 -35.95
C GLY A 162 14.49 9.56 -35.23
N ILE A 163 15.30 9.79 -34.20
CA ILE A 163 15.35 11.07 -33.45
C ILE A 163 16.77 11.63 -33.37
N ALA A 164 16.92 12.86 -32.87
CA ALA A 164 18.23 13.43 -32.61
C ALA A 164 18.92 12.76 -31.39
N PRO A 165 20.24 12.51 -31.40
CA PRO A 165 20.97 11.94 -30.27
C PRO A 165 20.77 12.71 -28.95
N ALA A 166 20.71 14.04 -29.01
CA ALA A 166 20.44 14.88 -27.85
C ALA A 166 19.06 14.59 -27.22
N SER A 167 18.06 14.21 -28.02
CA SER A 167 16.73 13.87 -27.52
C SER A 167 16.73 12.58 -26.72
N VAL A 168 17.63 11.63 -27.00
CA VAL A 168 17.75 10.37 -26.25
C VAL A 168 18.11 10.63 -24.79
N SER A 169 19.09 11.49 -24.53
CA SER A 169 19.48 11.88 -23.17
C SER A 169 18.29 12.50 -22.42
N VAL A 170 17.57 13.42 -23.07
CA VAL A 170 16.39 14.07 -22.46
C VAL A 170 15.30 13.06 -22.09
N TYR A 171 15.02 12.08 -22.96
CA TYR A 171 14.04 11.03 -22.65
C TYR A 171 14.52 10.10 -21.53
N LYS A 172 15.81 9.78 -21.46
CA LYS A 172 16.40 9.01 -20.34
C LYS A 172 16.25 9.76 -19.03
N ASP A 173 16.65 11.03 -19.00
CA ASP A 173 16.62 11.86 -17.78
C ASP A 173 15.19 12.05 -17.28
N ARG A 174 14.23 12.32 -18.19
CA ARG A 174 12.81 12.43 -17.83
C ARG A 174 12.23 11.11 -17.35
N GLY A 175 12.52 10.01 -18.04
CA GLY A 175 12.06 8.68 -17.66
C GLY A 175 12.59 8.26 -16.28
N LEU A 176 13.90 8.41 -16.06
CA LEU A 176 14.54 8.11 -14.77
C LEU A 176 14.07 9.04 -13.66
N GLY A 177 13.87 10.33 -13.94
CA GLY A 177 13.32 11.28 -12.97
C GLY A 177 11.90 10.89 -12.52
N LYS A 178 11.04 10.47 -13.44
CA LYS A 178 9.71 9.95 -13.13
C LYS A 178 9.78 8.69 -12.28
N ILE A 179 10.68 7.76 -12.61
CA ILE A 179 10.87 6.53 -11.84
C ILE A 179 11.34 6.84 -10.42
N ARG A 180 12.37 7.66 -10.27
CA ARG A 180 12.90 8.08 -8.96
C ARG A 180 11.83 8.75 -8.10
N SER A 181 11.04 9.67 -8.67
CA SER A 181 9.99 10.37 -7.91
C SER A 181 8.96 9.43 -7.28
N VAL A 182 8.70 8.26 -7.88
CA VAL A 182 7.76 7.26 -7.35
C VAL A 182 8.45 6.37 -6.32
N LEU A 183 9.70 5.99 -6.57
CA LEU A 183 10.47 5.13 -5.68
C LEU A 183 10.90 5.86 -4.39
N ASP A 184 11.22 7.15 -4.46
CA ASP A 184 11.61 7.96 -3.30
C ASP A 184 10.45 8.19 -2.33
N LEU A 185 9.20 8.17 -2.81
CA LEU A 185 7.99 8.25 -1.98
C LEU A 185 7.72 6.97 -1.17
N ILE A 186 8.37 5.87 -1.52
CA ILE A 186 8.16 4.53 -0.94
C ILE A 186 9.30 4.15 0.00
N ARG A 187 10.41 4.89 -0.03
CA ARG A 187 11.51 4.70 0.92
C ARG A 187 11.07 5.17 2.32
N PRO A 188 11.08 4.31 3.36
CA PRO A 188 10.83 4.77 4.72
C PRO A 188 11.93 5.77 5.13
N PRO A 189 11.61 6.85 5.87
CA PRO A 189 12.62 7.77 6.36
C PRO A 189 13.60 6.99 7.22
N THR A 190 14.88 7.05 6.88
CA THR A 190 15.95 6.50 7.72
C THR A 190 15.94 7.21 9.06
N PRO A 191 15.77 6.52 10.19
CA PRO A 191 15.96 7.14 11.49
C PRO A 191 17.42 7.61 11.59
N SER A 192 17.59 8.86 12.02
CA SER A 192 18.89 9.45 12.35
C SER A 192 19.40 8.93 13.69
#